data_AF-A0A150KI51-F1
#
_entry.id   AF-A0A150KI51-F1
#
_cell.length_a   1.000
_cell.length_b   1.000
_cell.length_c   1.000
_cell.angle_alpha   90.00
_cell.angle_beta   90.00
_cell.angle_gamma   90.00
#
_symmetry.space_group_name_H-M   'P 1'
#
loop_
_entity.id
_entity.type
_entity.pdbx_description
1 polymer ?
#
loop_
_entity_poly.entity_id
_entity_poly.type
_entity_poly.pdbx_seq_one_letter_code
_entity_poly.pdbx_strand_id
1 'polypeptide(L)' 'MLDTDEAEQVLKLPNSYFDRGYRKGKEEGRKEERKTIVARMLKNGLELQLIVKMTDLSRTEVEKIKQQLEHS' A
#
# COMPACT_ATOMS: atom_id res chain seq x y z
N MET A 1 -33.03 6.93 -10.18
CA MET A 1 -31.80 6.12 -10.19
C MET A 1 -30.99 6.68 -11.34
N LEU A 2 -29.80 7.23 -11.11
CA LEU A 2 -28.96 7.68 -12.23
C LEU A 2 -28.66 6.44 -13.06
N ASP A 3 -28.95 6.50 -14.36
CA ASP A 3 -28.57 5.45 -15.30
C ASP A 3 -27.06 5.21 -15.11
N THR A 4 -26.67 3.95 -14.96
CA THR A 4 -25.26 3.57 -14.71
C THR A 4 -24.31 4.16 -15.75
N ASP A 5 -24.83 4.43 -16.96
CA ASP A 5 -24.13 5.04 -18.08
C ASP A 5 -23.84 6.54 -17.89
N GLU A 6 -24.69 7.27 -17.17
CA GLU A 6 -24.43 8.69 -16.85
C GLU A 6 -23.35 8.83 -15.77
N ALA A 7 -23.36 7.94 -14.77
CA ALA A 7 -22.33 7.91 -13.72
C ALA A 7 -20.94 7.57 -14.30
N GLU A 8 -20.86 6.64 -15.27
CA GLU A 8 -19.62 6.36 -15.99
C GLU A 8 -19.13 7.54 -16.84
N GLN A 9 -20.03 8.27 -17.48
CA GLN A 9 -19.67 9.46 -18.27
C GLN A 9 -19.10 10.57 -17.39
N VAL A 10 -19.65 10.76 -16.18
CA VAL A 10 -19.10 11.70 -15.19
C VAL A 10 -17.68 11.29 -14.76
N LEU A 11 -17.40 9.99 -14.65
CA LEU A 11 -16.07 9.45 -14.34
C LEU A 11 -15.04 9.76 -15.43
N LYS A 12 -15.47 9.79 -16.71
CA LYS A 12 -14.64 10.11 -17.88
C LYS A 12 -14.34 11.62 -18.01
N LEU A 13 -15.09 12.48 -17.32
CA LEU A 13 -14.76 13.90 -17.24
C LEU A 13 -13.47 14.08 -16.43
N PRO A 14 -12.55 14.98 -16.85
CA PRO A 14 -11.38 15.34 -16.05
C PRO A 14 -11.81 15.98 -14.74
N ASN A 15 -12.07 15.15 -13.74
CA ASN A 15 -12.54 15.60 -12.44
C ASN A 15 -11.46 15.33 -11.40
N SER A 16 -11.06 16.40 -10.72
CA SER A 16 -9.92 16.38 -9.78
C SER A 16 -10.14 15.45 -8.58
N TYR A 17 -11.39 15.06 -8.31
CA TYR A 17 -11.76 14.12 -7.26
C TYR A 17 -11.44 12.67 -7.63
N PHE A 18 -11.77 12.25 -8.86
CA PHE A 18 -11.45 10.91 -9.36
C PHE A 18 -9.95 10.71 -9.44
N ASP A 19 -9.21 11.66 -10.03
CA ASP A 19 -7.74 11.59 -10.11
C ASP A 19 -7.09 11.56 -8.73
N ARG A 20 -7.65 12.26 -7.75
CA ARG A 20 -7.19 12.23 -6.36
C ARG A 20 -7.49 10.88 -5.72
N GLY A 21 -8.69 10.34 -5.91
CA GLY A 21 -9.08 9.03 -5.42
C GLY A 21 -8.22 7.91 -6.00
N TYR A 22 -8.03 7.91 -7.33
CA TYR A 22 -7.20 6.94 -8.03
C TYR A 22 -5.74 7.00 -7.56
N ARG A 23 -5.14 8.20 -7.46
CA ARG A 23 -3.77 8.34 -6.94
C ARG A 23 -3.65 7.84 -5.50
N LYS A 24 -4.60 8.20 -4.64
CA LYS A 24 -4.62 7.77 -3.24
C LYS A 24 -4.73 6.23 -3.15
N GLY A 25 -5.65 5.61 -3.89
CA GLY A 25 -5.78 4.15 -3.91
C GLY A 25 -4.53 3.45 -4.43
N LYS A 26 -3.88 4.00 -5.46
CA LYS A 26 -2.61 3.47 -5.98
C LYS A 26 -1.46 3.59 -4.96
N GLU A 27 -1.41 4.68 -4.21
CA GLU A 27 -0.43 4.88 -3.14
C GLU A 27 -0.67 3.94 -1.96
N GLU A 28 -1.92 3.80 -1.51
CA GLU A 28 -2.31 2.86 -0.46
C GLU A 28 -2.00 1.42 -0.86
N GLY A 29 -2.33 1.01 -2.09
CA GLY A 29 -2.01 -0.32 -2.61
C GLY A 29 -0.51 -0.63 -2.60
N ARG A 30 0.32 0.33 -3.05
CA ARG A 30 1.79 0.20 -2.99
C ARG A 30 2.29 0.09 -1.55
N LYS A 31 1.68 0.82 -0.61
CA LYS A 31 2.06 0.78 0.80
C LYS A 31 1.73 -0.57 1.44
N GLU A 32 0.55 -1.11 1.17
CA GLU A 32 0.14 -2.42 1.69
C GLU A 32 0.95 -3.57 1.08
N GLU A 33 1.26 -3.50 -0.22
CA GLU A 33 2.14 -4.46 -0.87
C GLU A 33 3.53 -4.49 -0.23
N ARG A 34 4.15 -3.31 0.00
CA ARG A 34 5.46 -3.21 0.66
C ARG A 34 5.45 -3.85 2.05
N LYS A 35 4.43 -3.59 2.86
CA LYS A 35 4.29 -4.21 4.19
C LYS A 35 4.19 -5.73 4.09
N THR A 36 3.43 -6.22 3.11
CA THR A 36 3.25 -7.67 2.89
C THR A 36 4.57 -8.33 2.50
N ILE A 37 5.37 -7.69 1.65
CA ILE A 37 6.69 -8.19 1.25
C ILE A 37 7.63 -8.24 2.46
N VAL A 38 7.72 -7.15 3.25
CA VAL A 38 8.52 -7.13 4.48
C VAL A 38 8.08 -8.22 5.45
N ALA A 39 6.77 -8.39 5.66
CA ALA A 39 6.25 -9.41 6.53
C ALA A 39 6.65 -10.83 6.08
N ARG A 40 6.62 -11.10 4.77
CA ARG A 40 7.12 -12.37 4.22
C ARG A 40 8.62 -12.51 4.43
N MET A 41 9.41 -11.47 4.19
CA MET A 41 10.87 -11.50 4.42
C MET A 41 11.20 -11.83 5.89
N LEU A 42 10.53 -11.16 6.84
CA LEU A 42 10.67 -11.43 8.27
C LEU A 42 10.30 -12.87 8.64
N LYS A 43 9.18 -13.38 8.11
CA LYS A 43 8.75 -14.78 8.32
C LYS A 43 9.73 -15.80 7.75
N ASN A 44 10.46 -15.46 6.69
CA ASN A 44 11.50 -16.31 6.11
C ASN A 44 12.87 -16.13 6.79
N GLY A 45 12.94 -15.38 7.90
CA GLY A 45 14.15 -15.24 8.71
C GLY A 45 15.20 -14.29 8.12
N LEU A 46 14.82 -13.42 7.17
CA LEU A 46 15.76 -12.41 6.66
C LEU A 46 16.12 -11.41 7.77
N GLU A 47 17.38 -11.00 7.77
CA GLU A 47 17.88 -10.03 8.74
C GLU A 47 17.26 -8.65 8.52
N LEU A 48 16.97 -7.96 9.62
CA LEU A 48 16.36 -6.63 9.61
C LEU A 48 17.16 -5.62 8.77
N GLN A 49 18.49 -5.62 8.88
CA GLN A 49 19.35 -4.73 8.10
C GLN A 49 19.24 -4.99 6.60
N LEU A 50 19.14 -6.25 6.19
CA LEU A 50 18.96 -6.62 4.78
C LEU A 50 17.61 -6.15 4.25
N ILE A 51 16.56 -6.30 5.05
CA ILE A 51 15.21 -5.85 4.69
C ILE A 51 15.17 -4.32 4.52
N VAL A 52 15.77 -3.55 5.43
CA VAL A 52 15.88 -2.08 5.33
C VAL A 52 16.68 -1.65 4.11
N LYS A 53 17.67 -2.45 3.68
CA LYS A 53 18.47 -2.16 2.49
C LYS A 53 17.71 -2.45 1.18
N MET A 54 16.83 -3.45 1.18
CA MET A 54 16.11 -3.91 -0.01
C MET A 54 14.72 -3.28 -0.18
N THR A 55 14.12 -2.85 0.91
CA THR A 55 12.82 -2.18 0.95
C THR A 55 13.11 -0.76 1.37
N ASP A 56 12.76 0.25 0.56
CA ASP A 56 12.99 1.68 0.84
C ASP A 56 12.17 2.17 2.07
N LEU A 57 12.30 1.46 3.18
CA LEU A 57 11.58 1.61 4.43
C LEU A 57 12.61 1.85 5.52
N SER A 58 12.22 2.71 6.44
CA SER A 58 13.04 2.97 7.62
C SER A 58 13.08 1.75 8.54
N ARG A 59 14.15 1.68 9.34
CA ARG A 59 14.31 0.66 10.37
C ARG A 59 13.08 0.57 11.29
N THR A 60 12.54 1.72 11.69
CA THR A 60 11.38 1.83 12.57
C THR A 60 10.10 1.26 11.94
N GLU A 61 9.91 1.44 10.62
CA GLU A 61 8.78 0.86 9.91
C GLU A 61 8.87 -0.66 9.86
N VAL A 62 10.05 -1.22 9.57
CA VAL A 62 10.28 -2.67 9.56
C VAL A 62 10.09 -3.27 10.96
N GLU A 63 10.58 -2.60 12.01
CA GLU A 63 10.37 -3.01 13.41
C GLU A 63 8.88 -3.00 13.80
N LYS A 64 8.13 -1.99 13.37
CA LYS A 64 6.68 -1.92 13.62
C LYS A 64 5.94 -3.09 12.95
N ILE A 65 6.30 -3.45 11.71
CA ILE A 65 5.72 -4.60 11.02
C ILE A 65 6.06 -5.90 11.76
N LYS A 66 7.31 -6.03 12.24
CA LYS A 66 7.73 -7.18 13.04
C LYS A 66 6.90 -7.31 14.32
N GLN A 67 6.71 -6.22 15.07
CA GLN A 67 5.86 -6.22 16.27
C GLN A 67 4.42 -6.61 15.94
N GLN A 68 3.84 -6.09 14.86
CA GLN A 68 2.48 -6.46 14.44
C GLN A 68 2.35 -7.96 14.12
N LEU A 69 3.39 -8.60 13.60
CA LEU A 69 3.41 -10.04 13.35
C LEU A 69 3.54 -10.88 14.62
N GLU A 70 4.19 -10.37 15.66
CA GLU A 70 4.34 -11.06 16.95
C GLU A 70 3.06 -10.99 17.80
N HIS A 71 2.18 -10.01 17.53
CA HIS A 71 0.92 -9.80 18.26
C HIS A 71 -0.32 -10.26 17.46
N SER A 72 -0.12 -10.97 16.34
CA SER A 72 -1.18 -11.45 15.44
C SER A 72 -1.19 -12.97 15.38
#